data_AF-A0A7C2FWU4-F1
#
_entry.id   AF-A0A7C2FWU4-F1
#
_cell.length_a   1.000
_cell.length_b   1.000
_cell.length_c   1.000
_cell.angle_alpha   90.00
_cell.angle_beta   90.00
_cell.angle_gamma   90.00
#
_symmetry.space_group_name_H-M   'P 1'
#
loop_
_entity.id
_entity.type
_entity.pdbx_description
1 polymer ?
#
loop_
_entity_poly.entity_id
_entity_poly.type
_entity_poly.pdbx_seq_one_letter_code
_entity_poly.pdbx_strand_id
1 'polypeptide(L)'
;MRAGEIRKRLEAERQAAISSRDPLAIRFALDRYEVLTALLADYADDAPVDLDKITMRVSQAAKALGSTPNHVRQLIRQGKLQAFKANNEWRIPLRAVL
;
A
#
# COMPACT_ATOMS: atom_id res chain seq x y z
N MET A 1 -14.67 -1.49 -5.17
CA MET A 1 -14.33 -0.63 -4.01
C MET A 1 -14.11 0.79 -4.53
N ARG A 2 -14.60 1.81 -3.82
CA ARG A 2 -14.43 3.21 -4.23
C ARG A 2 -13.16 3.81 -3.61
N ALA A 3 -12.55 4.79 -4.27
CA ALA A 3 -11.31 5.41 -3.77
C ALA A 3 -11.51 6.03 -2.37
N GLY A 4 -12.64 6.69 -2.14
CA GLY A 4 -12.99 7.30 -0.86
C GLY A 4 -13.16 6.27 0.27
N GLU A 5 -13.62 5.05 -0.02
CA GLU A 5 -13.71 3.97 0.98
C GLU A 5 -12.31 3.53 1.43
N ILE A 6 -11.37 3.41 0.49
CA ILE A 6 -9.98 3.05 0.78
C ILE A 6 -9.34 4.14 1.64
N ARG A 7 -9.46 5.41 1.24
CA ARG A 7 -8.91 6.55 2.00
C ARG A 7 -9.48 6.61 3.42
N LYS A 8 -10.79 6.41 3.59
CA LYS A 8 -11.43 6.36 4.92
C LYS A 8 -10.87 5.25 5.80
N ARG A 9 -10.63 4.05 5.25
CA ARG A 9 -10.01 2.94 5.99
C ARG A 9 -8.59 3.27 6.42
N LEU A 10 -7.78 3.86 5.53
CA LEU A 10 -6.40 4.26 5.83
C LEU A 10 -6.34 5.34 6.90
N GLU A 11 -7.25 6.32 6.85
CA GLU A 11 -7.32 7.35 7.89
C GLU A 11 -7.75 6.75 9.23
N ALA A 12 -8.73 5.84 9.25
CA ALA A 12 -9.13 5.14 10.47
C ALA A 12 -7.98 4.31 11.07
N GLU A 13 -7.22 3.59 10.24
CA GLU A 13 -6.03 2.84 10.64
C GLU A 13 -4.99 3.77 11.29
N ARG A 14 -4.71 4.90 10.65
CA ARG A 14 -3.78 5.91 11.15
C ARG A 14 -4.22 6.49 12.50
N GLN A 15 -5.50 6.83 12.65
CA GLN A 15 -6.04 7.33 13.92
C GLN A 15 -5.98 6.28 15.03
N ALA A 16 -6.24 5.01 14.71
CA ALA A 16 -6.10 3.90 15.66
C ALA A 16 -4.63 3.73 16.12
N ALA A 17 -3.66 3.85 15.19
CA ALA A 17 -2.25 3.78 15.53
C ALA A 17 -1.79 4.96 16.40
N ILE A 18 -2.25 6.18 16.12
CA ILE A 18 -2.00 7.35 16.98
C ILE A 18 -2.55 7.12 18.39
N SER A 19 -3.74 6.51 18.47
CA SER A 19 -4.40 6.22 19.74
C SER A 19 -3.66 5.15 20.57
N SER A 20 -2.96 4.21 19.94
CA SER A 20 -2.20 3.17 20.64
C SER A 20 -0.95 3.70 21.35
N ARG A 21 -0.45 4.87 20.94
CA ARG A 21 0.81 5.48 21.44
C ARG A 21 2.05 4.61 21.23
N ASP A 22 2.00 3.60 20.35
CA ASP A 22 3.16 2.82 19.92
C ASP A 22 3.89 3.57 18.78
N PRO A 23 5.13 4.03 18.98
CA PRO A 23 5.88 4.77 17.96
C PRO A 23 6.06 4.00 16.64
N LEU A 24 6.22 2.67 16.68
CA LEU A 24 6.39 1.86 15.48
C LEU A 24 5.07 1.71 14.73
N ALA A 25 3.98 1.46 15.44
CA ALA A 25 2.64 1.40 14.83
C ALA A 25 2.27 2.72 14.16
N ILE A 26 2.55 3.86 14.83
CA ILE A 26 2.31 5.19 14.29
C ILE A 26 3.10 5.40 13.00
N ARG A 27 4.39 5.07 13.00
CA ARG A 27 5.24 5.21 11.82
C ARG A 27 4.74 4.36 10.66
N PHE A 28 4.43 3.08 10.89
CA PHE A 28 4.00 2.19 9.82
C PHE A 28 2.63 2.58 9.24
N ALA A 29 1.69 3.00 10.09
CA ALA A 29 0.40 3.49 9.61
C ALA A 29 0.55 4.79 8.80
N LEU A 30 1.46 5.69 9.20
CA LEU A 30 1.77 6.91 8.45
C LEU A 30 2.40 6.58 7.08
N ASP A 31 3.44 5.75 7.05
CA ASP A 31 4.10 5.34 5.81
C ASP A 31 3.10 4.71 4.82
N ARG A 32 2.21 3.86 5.33
CA ARG A 32 1.15 3.22 4.55
C ARG A 32 0.11 4.24 4.06
N TYR A 33 -0.34 5.15 4.92
CA TYR A 33 -1.26 6.22 4.56
C TYR A 33 -0.71 7.07 3.42
N GLU A 34 0.53 7.56 3.55
CA GLU A 34 1.16 8.43 2.54
C GLU A 34 1.31 7.73 1.19
N VAL A 35 1.81 6.50 1.18
CA VAL A 35 2.02 5.76 -0.08
C VAL A 35 0.70 5.49 -0.80
N LEU A 36 -0.31 5.01 -0.06
CA LEU A 36 -1.55 4.56 -0.68
C LEU A 36 -2.47 5.72 -1.06
N THR A 37 -2.49 6.80 -0.28
CA THR A 37 -3.23 8.02 -0.66
C THR A 37 -2.60 8.70 -1.88
N ALA A 38 -1.27 8.74 -1.99
CA ALA A 38 -0.59 9.26 -3.17
C ALA A 38 -0.89 8.45 -4.45
N LEU A 39 -0.96 7.11 -4.36
CA LEU A 39 -1.36 6.26 -5.49
C LEU A 39 -2.81 6.49 -5.94
N LEU A 40 -3.65 6.96 -5.03
CA LEU A 40 -5.06 7.24 -5.28
C LEU A 40 -5.31 8.73 -5.56
N ALA A 41 -4.30 9.60 -5.60
CA ALA A 41 -4.48 11.05 -5.63
C ALA A 41 -5.36 11.53 -6.80
N ASP A 42 -5.22 10.91 -7.97
CA ASP A 42 -5.96 11.27 -9.19
C ASP A 42 -7.38 10.70 -9.25
N TYR A 43 -7.81 9.93 -8.24
CA TYR A 43 -9.14 9.32 -8.20
C TYR A 43 -10.10 10.19 -7.38
N ALA A 44 -11.27 10.51 -7.94
CA ALA A 44 -12.36 11.08 -7.15
C ALA A 44 -12.87 10.07 -6.11
N ASP A 45 -13.45 10.54 -5.00
CA ASP A 45 -13.86 9.67 -3.89
C ASP A 45 -14.90 8.62 -4.29
N ASP A 46 -15.80 8.95 -5.22
CA ASP A 46 -16.83 8.08 -5.76
C ASP A 46 -16.34 7.18 -6.90
N ALA A 47 -15.14 7.46 -7.44
CA ALA A 47 -14.58 6.72 -8.56
C ALA A 47 -14.34 5.25 -8.18
N PRO A 48 -14.77 4.30 -9.02
CA PRO A 48 -14.43 2.89 -8.84
C PRO A 48 -12.93 2.70 -9.06
N VAL A 49 -12.29 1.95 -8.17
CA VAL A 49 -10.86 1.63 -8.27
C VAL A 49 -10.69 0.18 -8.67
N ASP A 50 -9.94 -0.02 -9.77
CA ASP A 50 -9.44 -1.33 -10.17
C ASP A 50 -8.11 -1.62 -9.45
N LEU A 51 -8.19 -2.41 -8.39
CA LEU A 51 -7.07 -2.70 -7.49
C LEU A 51 -5.95 -3.50 -8.16
N ASP A 52 -6.23 -4.16 -9.28
CA ASP A 52 -5.25 -4.95 -10.03
C ASP A 52 -4.48 -4.07 -11.04
N LYS A 53 -5.05 -2.93 -11.46
CA LYS A 53 -4.41 -1.98 -12.41
C LYS A 53 -3.55 -0.92 -11.72
N ILE A 54 -3.91 -0.50 -10.52
CA ILE A 54 -3.04 0.39 -9.74
C ILE A 54 -1.87 -0.43 -9.23
N THR A 55 -0.66 -0.06 -9.63
CA THR A 55 0.55 -0.78 -9.24
C THR A 55 1.58 0.14 -8.62
N MET A 56 2.42 -0.44 -7.76
CA MET A 56 3.51 0.26 -7.10
C MET A 56 4.83 -0.49 -7.25
N ARG A 57 5.93 0.24 -7.09
CA ARG A 57 7.28 -0.34 -7.06
C ARG A 57 7.52 -1.06 -5.73
N VAL A 58 8.53 -1.92 -5.72
CA VAL A 58 9.00 -2.63 -4.51
C VAL A 58 9.26 -1.70 -3.33
N SER A 59 9.86 -0.52 -3.56
CA SER A 59 10.15 0.44 -2.49
C SER A 59 8.89 1.04 -1.86
N GLN A 60 7.86 1.31 -2.68
CA GLN A 60 6.56 1.78 -2.19
C GLN A 60 5.83 0.69 -1.41
N ALA A 61 5.81 -0.54 -1.94
CA ALA A 61 5.21 -1.68 -1.25
C ALA A 61 5.91 -1.98 0.08
N ALA A 62 7.24 -1.84 0.14
CA ALA A 62 7.99 -2.03 1.38
C ALA A 62 7.53 -1.05 2.48
N LYS A 63 7.39 0.24 2.14
CA LYS A 63 6.82 1.25 3.05
C LYS A 63 5.38 0.91 3.45
N ALA A 64 4.53 0.60 2.48
CA ALA A 64 3.11 0.31 2.72
C ALA A 64 2.87 -0.95 3.58
N LEU A 65 3.82 -1.88 3.60
CA LEU A 65 3.77 -3.12 4.38
C LEU A 65 4.59 -3.05 5.68
N GLY A 66 5.22 -1.91 6.01
CA GLY A 66 6.12 -1.80 7.16
C GLY A 66 7.33 -2.75 7.10
N SER A 67 7.85 -2.99 5.89
CA SER A 67 8.85 -4.02 5.60
C SER A 67 10.05 -3.44 4.82
N THR A 68 11.05 -4.28 4.53
CA THR A 68 12.22 -3.89 3.73
C THR A 68 12.05 -4.28 2.25
N PRO A 69 12.66 -3.56 1.29
CA PRO A 69 12.62 -3.94 -0.13
C PRO A 69 13.15 -5.35 -0.39
N ASN A 70 14.14 -5.81 0.38
CA ASN A 70 14.68 -7.17 0.26
C ASN A 70 13.67 -8.22 0.71
N HIS A 71 12.98 -7.98 1.82
CA HIS A 71 11.92 -8.87 2.27
C HIS A 71 10.76 -8.91 1.27
N VAL A 72 10.35 -7.77 0.71
CA VAL A 72 9.33 -7.73 -0.36
C VAL A 72 9.74 -8.56 -1.57
N ARG A 73 10.99 -8.42 -2.06
CA ARG A 73 11.50 -9.26 -3.17
C ARG A 73 11.51 -10.74 -2.82
N GLN A 74 11.82 -11.08 -1.57
CA GLN A 74 11.77 -12.47 -1.09
C GLN A 74 10.34 -13.01 -1.11
N LEU A 75 9.34 -12.23 -0.67
CA LEU A 75 7.93 -12.62 -0.71
C LEU A 75 7.45 -12.84 -2.15
N ILE A 76 7.85 -11.98 -3.08
CA ILE A 76 7.55 -12.14 -4.52
C ILE A 76 8.14 -13.45 -5.04
N ARG A 77 9.43 -13.73 -4.75
CA ARG A 77 10.10 -14.96 -5.19
C ARG A 77 9.47 -16.22 -4.59
N GLN A 78 8.95 -16.13 -3.37
CA GLN A 78 8.25 -17.22 -2.70
C GLN A 78 6.79 -17.39 -3.17
N GLY A 79 6.29 -16.52 -4.06
CA GLY A 79 4.89 -16.53 -4.50
C GLY A 79 3.90 -16.06 -3.43
N LYS A 80 4.37 -15.50 -2.32
CA LYS A 80 3.53 -15.01 -1.20
C LYS A 80 3.02 -13.60 -1.41
N LEU A 81 3.64 -12.83 -2.31
CA LEU A 81 3.19 -11.51 -2.72
C LEU A 81 3.00 -11.48 -4.22
N GLN A 82 1.78 -11.19 -4.67
CA GLN A 82 1.46 -11.09 -6.08
C GLN A 82 2.20 -9.90 -6.70
N ALA A 83 2.95 -10.15 -7.77
CA ALA A 83 3.66 -9.13 -8.54
C ALA A 83 3.93 -9.63 -9.96
N PHE A 84 4.15 -8.71 -10.89
CA PHE A 84 4.57 -9.02 -12.26
C PHE A 84 5.72 -8.11 -12.68
N LYS A 85 6.50 -8.51 -13.69
CA LYS A 85 7.53 -7.65 -14.27
C LYS A 85 6.96 -6.81 -15.39
N ALA A 86 7.21 -5.51 -15.36
CA ALA A 86 6.95 -4.59 -16.46
C ALA A 86 8.10 -3.60 -16.59
N ASN A 87 8.60 -3.38 -17.81
CA ASN A 87 9.74 -2.49 -18.08
C ASN A 87 10.97 -2.80 -17.20
N ASN A 88 11.27 -4.10 -17.04
CA ASN A 88 12.36 -4.60 -16.17
C ASN A 88 12.24 -4.25 -14.68
N GLU A 89 11.09 -3.76 -14.22
CA GLU A 89 10.79 -3.47 -12.82
C GLU A 89 9.67 -4.39 -12.30
N TRP A 90 9.73 -4.76 -11.02
CA TRP A 90 8.61 -5.43 -10.35
C TRP A 90 7.49 -4.42 -10.07
N ARG A 91 6.27 -4.78 -10.49
CA ARG A 91 5.03 -4.08 -10.21
C ARG A 91 4.16 -4.91 -9.28
N ILE A 92 3.74 -4.31 -8.19
CA ILE A 92 2.92 -4.93 -7.15
C ILE A 92 1.54 -4.27 -7.23
N PRO A 93 0.47 -5.02 -7.54
CA PRO A 93 -0.88 -4.47 -7.55
C PRO A 93 -1.30 -3.96 -6.18
N LEU A 94 -2.13 -2.92 -6.14
CA LEU A 94 -2.68 -2.37 -4.91
C LEU A 94 -3.43 -3.43 -4.10
N ARG A 95 -4.11 -4.36 -4.78
CA ARG A 95 -4.78 -5.51 -4.15
C ARG A 95 -3.85 -6.34 -3.26
N ALA A 96 -2.58 -6.45 -3.61
CA ALA A 96 -1.61 -7.29 -2.90
C ALA A 96 -1.13 -6.67 -1.58
N VAL A 97 -1.45 -5.40 -1.33
CA VAL A 97 -1.02 -4.68 -0.12
C VAL A 97 -2.17 -4.09 0.69
N LEU A 98 -3.41 -4.12 0.20
CA LEU A 98 -4.61 -3.72 0.95
C LEU A 98 -5.06 -4.83 1.89
#